data_AF-A0A2S9X6A8-F1
#
_entry.id   AF-A0A2S9X6A8-F1
#
_cell.length_a   1.000
_cell.length_b   1.000
_cell.length_c   1.000
_cell.angle_alpha   90.00
_cell.angle_beta   90.00
_cell.angle_gamma   90.00
#
_symmetry.space_group_name_H-M   'P 1'
#
loop_
_entity.id
_entity.type
_entity.pdbx_description
1 polymer ?
#
loop_
_entity_poly.entity_id
_entity_poly.type
_entity_poly.pdbx_seq_one_letter_code
_entity_poly.pdbx_strand_id
1 'polypeptide(L)'
;MVITKMTYPTADALGVNLSSLNIHQLDGLICEASEALKLLRKQEEKKDLALIKELAAKHGLQFTLTAAEASEGAFRSSSTGGSPLKGMKHPPRFRNPANFSETWTGLGRKPVWVQTYLDNGGELDALRIKEGEEGGKSNAALKG
;
A
#
# COMPACT_ATOMS: atom_id res chain seq x y z
N MET A 1 -3.43 -26.20 16.39
CA MET A 1 -3.44 -25.50 15.10
C MET A 1 -2.00 -25.16 14.75
N VAL A 2 -1.35 -26.00 13.93
CA VAL A 2 0.07 -25.82 13.57
C VAL A 2 0.12 -24.76 12.49
N ILE A 3 0.57 -23.56 12.85
CA ILE A 3 0.89 -22.52 11.87
C ILE A 3 2.16 -22.99 11.17
N THR A 4 1.98 -23.68 10.03
CA THR A 4 3.08 -24.04 9.13
C THR A 4 3.76 -22.74 8.72
N LYS A 5 4.91 -22.42 9.32
CA LYS A 5 5.77 -21.35 8.81
C LYS A 5 6.14 -21.75 7.39
N MET A 6 5.68 -21.00 6.40
CA MET A 6 6.11 -21.20 5.03
C MET A 6 7.61 -20.91 4.98
N THR A 7 8.41 -21.97 4.98
CA THR A 7 9.87 -21.87 4.88
C THR A 7 10.18 -21.54 3.44
N TYR A 8 10.33 -20.25 3.13
CA TYR A 8 10.84 -19.82 1.83
C TYR A 8 12.34 -20.07 1.76
N PRO A 9 12.87 -20.55 0.63
CA PRO A 9 14.30 -20.70 0.45
C PRO A 9 14.98 -19.33 0.53
N THR A 10 16.05 -19.24 1.32
CA THR A 10 16.89 -18.05 1.40
C THR A 10 17.57 -17.80 0.05
N ALA A 11 17.89 -16.53 -0.27
CA ALA A 11 18.64 -16.19 -1.49
C ALA A 11 19.93 -17.01 -1.66
N ASP A 12 20.65 -17.26 -0.57
CA ASP A 12 21.86 -18.09 -0.56
C ASP A 12 21.59 -19.55 -0.97
N ALA A 13 20.48 -20.14 -0.51
CA ALA A 13 20.04 -21.48 -0.91
C ALA A 13 19.61 -21.53 -2.39
N LEU A 14 19.26 -20.39 -2.98
CA LEU A 14 18.98 -20.23 -4.41
C LEU A 14 20.24 -19.89 -5.23
N GLY A 15 21.43 -19.89 -4.60
CA GLY A 15 22.70 -19.55 -5.26
C GLY A 15 22.87 -18.06 -5.55
N VAL A 16 22.06 -17.18 -4.94
CA VAL A 16 22.12 -15.74 -5.12
C VAL A 16 22.81 -15.10 -3.91
N ASN A 17 24.04 -14.61 -4.10
CA ASN A 17 24.78 -13.93 -3.04
C ASN A 17 24.44 -12.44 -2.98
N LEU A 18 23.61 -12.05 -2.00
CA LEU A 18 23.17 -10.66 -1.83
C LEU A 18 24.26 -9.74 -1.25
N SER A 19 25.17 -10.28 -0.43
CA SER A 19 26.21 -9.50 0.26
C SER A 19 27.29 -8.96 -0.69
N SER A 20 27.48 -9.58 -1.85
CA SER A 20 28.42 -9.14 -2.88
C SER A 20 27.87 -8.06 -3.82
N LEU A 21 26.56 -7.76 -3.76
CA LEU A 21 25.89 -6.83 -4.67
C LEU A 21 25.87 -5.41 -4.08
N ASN A 22 26.05 -4.41 -4.93
CA ASN A 22 25.91 -3.01 -4.53
C ASN A 22 24.42 -2.57 -4.47
N ILE A 23 24.16 -1.40 -3.89
CA ILE A 23 22.80 -0.87 -3.68
C ILE A 23 21.98 -0.81 -4.99
N HIS A 24 22.58 -0.36 -6.09
CA HIS A 24 21.90 -0.26 -7.38
C HIS A 24 21.59 -1.64 -7.99
N GLN A 25 22.49 -2.62 -7.81
CA GLN A 25 22.28 -3.98 -8.28
C GLN A 25 21.19 -4.69 -7.47
N LEU A 26 21.13 -4.45 -6.16
CA LEU A 26 20.06 -4.96 -5.30
C LEU A 26 18.70 -4.35 -5.68
N ASP A 27 18.65 -3.05 -5.94
CA ASP A 27 17.40 -2.38 -6.35
C ASP A 27 16.92 -2.90 -7.73
N GLY A 28 17.86 -3.11 -8.66
CA GLY A 28 17.57 -3.76 -9.94
C GLY A 28 17.00 -5.17 -9.77
N LEU A 29 17.60 -5.98 -8.90
CA LEU A 29 17.15 -7.35 -8.62
C LEU A 29 15.75 -7.36 -7.97
N ILE A 30 15.46 -6.41 -7.08
CA ILE A 30 14.12 -6.24 -6.49
C ILE A 30 13.10 -5.90 -7.57
N CYS A 31 13.43 -4.96 -8.46
CA CYS A 31 12.55 -4.59 -9.57
C CYS A 31 12.25 -5.78 -10.47
N GLU A 32 13.27 -6.50 -10.91
CA GLU A 32 13.13 -7.68 -11.77
C GLU A 32 12.33 -8.79 -11.10
N ALA A 33 12.65 -9.14 -9.86
CA ALA A 33 11.90 -10.15 -9.09
C ALA A 33 10.43 -9.75 -8.93
N SER A 34 10.14 -8.46 -8.72
CA SER A 34 8.77 -7.97 -8.58
C SER A 34 7.98 -8.10 -9.89
N GLU A 35 8.60 -7.83 -11.04
CA GLU A 35 7.98 -7.97 -12.36
C GLU A 35 7.77 -9.45 -12.72
N ALA A 36 8.77 -10.30 -12.47
CA ALA A 36 8.64 -11.74 -12.65
C ALA A 36 7.47 -12.31 -11.83
N LEU A 37 7.34 -11.89 -10.56
CA LEU A 37 6.26 -12.30 -9.68
C LEU A 37 4.88 -11.83 -10.19
N LYS A 38 4.76 -10.58 -10.68
CA LYS A 38 3.50 -10.09 -11.29
C LYS A 38 3.10 -10.93 -12.50
N LEU A 39 4.07 -11.27 -13.37
CA LEU A 39 3.83 -12.07 -14.56
C LEU A 39 3.38 -13.49 -14.19
N LEU A 40 4.07 -14.13 -13.23
CA LEU A 40 3.71 -15.47 -12.75
C LEU A 40 2.29 -15.50 -12.19
N ARG A 41 1.94 -14.54 -11.32
CA ARG A 41 0.58 -14.44 -10.78
C ARG A 41 -0.48 -14.28 -11.87
N LYS A 42 -0.21 -13.44 -12.89
CA LYS A 42 -1.12 -13.27 -14.03
C LYS A 42 -1.26 -14.54 -14.86
N GLN A 43 -0.21 -15.35 -14.97
CA GLN A 43 -0.27 -16.64 -15.65
C GLN A 43 -1.05 -17.67 -14.83
N GLU A 44 -0.84 -17.72 -13.51
CA GLU A 44 -1.61 -18.57 -12.59
C GLU A 44 -3.10 -18.21 -12.64
N GLU A 45 -3.44 -16.92 -12.51
CA GLU A 45 -4.83 -16.44 -12.61
C GLU A 45 -5.48 -16.85 -13.94
N LYS A 46 -4.76 -16.72 -15.06
CA LYS A 46 -5.26 -17.17 -16.37
C LYS A 46 -5.51 -18.67 -16.42
N LYS A 47 -4.61 -19.48 -15.83
CA LYS A 47 -4.77 -20.94 -15.76
C LYS A 47 -5.98 -21.30 -14.90
N ASP A 48 -6.12 -20.66 -13.74
CA ASP A 48 -7.25 -20.88 -12.84
C ASP A 48 -8.57 -20.50 -13.49
N LEU A 49 -8.62 -19.36 -14.18
CA LEU A 49 -9.79 -18.94 -14.95
C LEU A 49 -10.13 -19.92 -16.07
N ALA A 50 -9.12 -20.49 -16.74
CA ALA A 50 -9.34 -21.52 -17.76
C ALA A 50 -9.95 -22.79 -17.15
N LEU A 51 -9.45 -23.24 -16.00
CA LEU A 51 -9.98 -24.39 -15.28
C LEU A 51 -11.42 -24.16 -14.81
N ILE A 52 -11.71 -22.98 -14.26
CA ILE A 52 -13.07 -22.60 -13.84
C ILE A 52 -14.02 -22.61 -15.04
N LYS A 53 -13.60 -22.03 -16.18
CA LYS A 53 -14.39 -22.00 -17.40
C LYS A 53 -14.67 -23.41 -17.94
N GLU A 54 -13.66 -24.29 -17.93
CA GLU A 54 -13.81 -25.68 -18.37
C GLU A 54 -14.78 -26.44 -17.46
N LEU A 55 -14.63 -26.28 -16.14
CA LEU A 55 -15.49 -26.92 -15.15
C LEU A 55 -16.94 -26.41 -15.27
N ALA A 56 -17.14 -25.10 -15.43
CA ALA A 56 -18.45 -24.51 -15.66
C ALA A 56 -19.10 -25.07 -16.94
N ALA A 57 -18.36 -25.14 -18.04
CA ALA A 57 -18.83 -25.72 -19.30
C ALA A 57 -19.24 -27.19 -19.16
N LYS A 58 -18.47 -28.01 -18.41
CA LYS A 58 -18.83 -29.41 -18.12
C LYS A 58 -20.15 -29.53 -17.35
N HIS A 59 -20.46 -28.56 -16.50
CA HIS A 59 -21.69 -28.52 -15.73
C HIS A 59 -22.82 -27.70 -16.40
N GLY A 60 -22.63 -27.28 -17.66
CA GLY A 60 -23.65 -26.51 -18.41
C GLY A 60 -23.84 -25.08 -17.91
N LEU A 61 -22.88 -24.56 -17.14
CA LEU A 61 -22.88 -23.20 -16.60
C LEU A 61 -21.98 -22.31 -17.45
N GLN A 62 -22.45 -21.09 -17.76
CA GLN A 62 -21.63 -20.07 -18.39
C GLN A 62 -20.99 -19.21 -17.29
N PHE A 63 -19.67 -19.23 -17.19
CA PHE A 63 -18.92 -18.37 -16.26
C PHE A 63 -18.43 -17.13 -17.00
N THR A 64 -18.97 -15.97 -16.61
CA THR A 64 -18.52 -14.66 -17.09
C THR A 64 -17.99 -13.86 -15.90
N LEU A 65 -16.69 -13.58 -15.88
CA LEU A 65 -16.10 -12.71 -14.86
C LEU A 65 -16.52 -11.26 -15.17
N THR A 66 -17.46 -10.71 -14.40
CA THR A 66 -17.84 -9.31 -14.54
C THR A 66 -16.83 -8.42 -13.80
N ALA A 67 -16.58 -7.20 -14.29
CA ALA A 67 -15.61 -6.28 -13.69
C ALA A 67 -15.89 -5.96 -12.20
N ALA A 68 -17.13 -6.20 -11.73
CA ALA A 68 -17.50 -6.12 -10.32
C ALA A 68 -16.82 -7.21 -9.46
N GLU A 69 -16.64 -8.41 -9.99
CA GLU A 69 -16.12 -9.58 -9.25
C GLU A 69 -14.57 -9.59 -9.19
N ALA A 70 -13.89 -8.95 -10.15
CA ALA A 70 -12.45 -8.70 -10.06
C ALA A 70 -12.05 -7.78 -8.88
N SER A 71 -13.03 -7.07 -8.29
CA SER A 71 -12.86 -6.25 -7.08
C SER A 71 -13.24 -6.98 -5.78
N GLU A 72 -13.82 -8.19 -5.85
CA GLU A 72 -14.31 -8.98 -4.71
C GLU A 72 -13.26 -9.92 -4.11
N GLY A 73 -12.03 -9.95 -4.63
CA GLY A 73 -10.91 -10.65 -3.97
C GLY A 73 -10.30 -9.87 -2.81
N ALA A 74 -10.62 -8.58 -2.69
CA ALA A 74 -10.35 -7.83 -1.46
C ALA A 74 -11.47 -8.19 -0.48
N PHE A 75 -11.11 -8.90 0.59
CA PHE A 75 -11.92 -9.03 1.81
C PHE A 75 -12.63 -7.70 2.07
N ARG A 76 -13.91 -7.63 1.69
CA ARG A 76 -14.75 -6.46 1.96
C ARG A 76 -15.00 -6.48 3.45
N SER A 77 -14.07 -5.91 4.20
CA SER A 77 -14.40 -5.30 5.47
C SER A 77 -15.50 -4.30 5.16
N SER A 78 -16.73 -4.68 5.48
CA SER A 78 -17.88 -3.82 5.45
C SER A 78 -17.57 -2.55 6.25
N SER A 79 -17.27 -1.46 5.55
CA SER A 79 -17.56 -0.12 6.04
C SER A 79 -18.41 0.56 4.98
N THR A 80 -19.71 0.37 5.14
CA THR A 80 -20.78 1.18 4.56
C THR A 80 -20.41 2.66 4.54
N GLY A 81 -20.53 3.29 3.37
CA GLY A 81 -20.71 4.74 3.23
C GLY A 81 -19.49 5.52 2.77
N GLY A 82 -19.46 5.87 1.48
CA GLY A 82 -18.49 6.82 0.93
C GLY A 82 -18.81 7.24 -0.50
N SER A 83 -19.77 8.16 -0.63
CA SER A 83 -20.22 8.87 -1.85
C SER A 83 -19.08 9.42 -2.74
N PRO A 84 -19.28 9.58 -4.06
CA PRO A 84 -18.23 10.02 -5.00
C PRO A 84 -17.95 11.52 -4.86
N LEU A 85 -17.10 11.89 -3.90
CA LEU A 85 -16.48 13.22 -3.84
C LEU A 85 -14.97 13.08 -3.72
N LYS A 86 -14.38 12.48 -4.76
CA LYS A 86 -12.95 12.58 -5.04
C LYS A 86 -12.70 13.99 -5.56
N GLY A 87 -12.20 14.90 -4.72
CA GLY A 87 -11.78 16.20 -5.26
C GLY A 87 -11.41 17.35 -4.34
N MET A 88 -11.62 17.30 -3.02
CA MET A 88 -11.22 18.42 -2.15
C MET A 88 -10.08 18.01 -1.22
N LYS A 89 -8.84 18.29 -1.64
CA LYS A 89 -7.66 18.19 -0.75
C LYS A 89 -7.76 19.30 0.28
N HIS A 90 -8.31 18.99 1.44
CA HIS A 90 -8.30 19.91 2.58
C HIS A 90 -6.84 20.16 3.02
N PRO A 91 -6.46 21.40 3.34
CA PRO A 91 -5.13 21.69 3.85
C PRO A 91 -4.88 20.92 5.16
N PRO A 92 -3.64 20.45 5.39
CA PRO A 92 -3.28 19.82 6.65
C PRO A 92 -3.50 20.81 7.81
N ARG A 93 -4.24 20.39 8.85
CA ARG A 93 -4.54 21.24 10.01
C ARG A 93 -3.65 20.93 11.21
N PHE A 94 -3.11 19.71 11.28
CA PHE A 94 -2.29 19.22 12.37
C PHE A 94 -1.00 18.60 11.82
N ARG A 95 0.12 18.73 12.54
CA ARG A 95 1.44 18.20 12.17
C ARG A 95 2.06 17.45 13.33
N ASN A 96 2.72 16.34 13.04
CA ASN A 96 3.41 15.55 14.05
C ASN A 96 4.73 16.25 14.47
N PRO A 97 4.95 16.54 15.77
CA PRO A 97 6.18 17.15 16.27
C PRO A 97 7.39 16.21 16.20
N ALA A 98 7.18 14.89 16.19
CA ALA A 98 8.23 13.89 16.05
C ALA A 98 8.63 13.66 14.58
N ASN A 99 7.70 13.88 13.64
CA ASN A 99 7.93 13.69 12.21
C ASN A 99 7.17 14.73 11.38
N PHE A 100 7.87 15.77 10.93
CA PHE A 100 7.29 16.86 10.15
C PHE A 100 6.69 16.42 8.81
N SER A 101 7.00 15.23 8.29
CA SER A 101 6.38 14.72 7.05
C SER A 101 4.95 14.22 7.27
N GLU A 102 4.56 13.93 8.51
CA GLU A 102 3.23 13.44 8.85
C GLU A 102 2.30 14.59 9.20
N THR A 103 1.21 14.70 8.44
CA THR A 103 0.18 15.73 8.65
C THR A 103 -1.22 15.13 8.64
N TRP A 104 -2.13 15.76 9.35
CA TRP A 104 -3.52 15.35 9.45
C TRP A 104 -4.46 16.53 9.24
N THR A 105 -5.49 16.35 8.42
CA THR A 105 -6.45 17.39 8.09
C THR A 105 -7.48 17.63 9.19
N GLY A 106 -7.50 16.82 10.24
CA GLY A 106 -8.53 16.87 11.29
C GLY A 106 -9.88 16.28 10.87
N LEU A 107 -9.97 15.71 9.67
CA LEU A 107 -11.14 14.99 9.17
C LEU A 107 -10.84 13.48 9.18
N GLY A 108 -11.80 12.67 9.62
CA GLY A 108 -11.71 11.21 9.62
C GLY A 108 -10.97 10.61 10.82
N ARG A 109 -10.46 9.38 10.66
CA ARG A 109 -9.79 8.62 11.73
C ARG A 109 -8.49 9.31 12.14
N LYS A 110 -8.30 9.47 13.46
CA LYS A 110 -7.05 9.99 14.04
C LYS A 110 -5.87 9.07 13.69
N PRO A 111 -4.76 9.61 13.15
CA PRO A 111 -3.51 8.87 12.99
C PRO A 111 -2.94 8.42 14.34
N VAL A 112 -2.11 7.37 14.30
CA VAL A 112 -1.48 6.80 15.50
C VAL A 112 -0.73 7.86 16.30
N TRP A 113 0.05 8.74 15.64
CA TRP A 113 0.82 9.79 16.32
C TRP A 113 -0.05 10.81 17.06
N VAL A 114 -1.24 11.13 16.53
CA VAL A 114 -2.20 12.02 17.21
C VAL A 114 -2.72 11.34 18.46
N GLN A 115 -3.08 10.06 18.34
CA GLN A 115 -3.58 9.28 19.46
C GLN A 115 -2.52 9.13 20.54
N THR A 116 -1.28 8.78 20.18
CA THR A 116 -0.17 8.70 21.14
C THR A 116 0.14 10.04 21.79
N TYR A 117 -0.01 11.16 21.07
CA TYR A 117 0.21 12.50 21.66
C TYR A 117 -0.87 12.85 22.67
N LEU A 118 -2.13 12.51 22.38
CA LEU A 118 -3.25 12.65 23.32
C LEU A 118 -3.10 11.73 24.54
N ASP A 119 -2.66 10.48 24.33
CA ASP A 119 -2.45 9.50 25.41
C ASP A 119 -1.32 9.91 26.35
N ASN A 120 -0.33 10.67 25.86
CA ASN A 120 0.75 11.26 26.65
C ASN A 120 0.32 12.55 27.39
N GLY A 121 -0.98 12.89 27.40
CA GLY A 121 -1.52 14.08 28.06
C GLY A 121 -1.37 15.38 27.27
N GLY A 122 -1.01 15.30 25.98
CA GLY A 122 -0.94 16.45 25.08
C GLY A 122 -2.32 16.88 24.58
N GLU A 123 -2.48 18.17 24.27
CA GLU A 123 -3.72 18.69 23.68
C GLU A 123 -3.66 18.72 22.16
N LEU A 124 -4.78 18.41 21.49
CA LEU A 124 -4.84 18.38 20.04
C LEU A 124 -4.48 19.74 19.39
N ASP A 125 -4.81 20.86 20.05
CA ASP A 125 -4.54 22.20 19.54
C ASP A 125 -3.04 22.52 19.51
N ALA A 126 -2.22 21.88 20.34
CA ALA A 126 -0.77 22.01 20.32
C ALA A 126 -0.15 21.42 19.03
N LEU A 127 -0.83 20.48 18.38
CA LEU A 127 -0.41 19.88 17.11
C LEU A 127 -0.85 20.72 15.91
N ARG A 128 -1.62 21.79 16.12
CA ARG A 128 -2.25 22.56 15.06
C ARG A 128 -1.24 23.41 14.32
N ILE A 129 -1.27 23.33 12.99
CA ILE A 129 -0.53 24.23 12.12
C ILE A 129 -1.23 25.59 12.19
N LYS A 130 -0.57 26.60 12.78
CA LYS A 130 -1.03 27.99 12.70
C LYS A 130 -0.90 28.43 11.24
N GLU A 131 -1.97 28.94 10.63
CA GLU A 131 -2.04 29.36 9.22
C GLU A 131 -1.20 30.62 8.92
N GLY A 132 0.03 30.71 9.41
CA GLY A 132 0.87 31.90 9.29
C GLY A 132 2.40 31.68 9.33
N GLU A 133 2.90 30.45 9.41
CA GLU A 133 4.34 30.17 9.23
C GLU A 133 4.57 29.31 7.98
N GLU A 134 4.87 30.00 6.88
CA GLU A 134 5.44 29.43 5.67
C GLU A 134 6.67 28.58 5.99
N GLY A 135 6.69 27.37 5.42
CA GLY A 135 7.90 26.57 5.28
C GLY A 135 8.90 27.27 4.37
N GLY A 136 9.78 28.06 4.97
CA GLY A 136 10.97 28.57 4.32
C GLY A 136 11.97 27.47 3.98
N LYS A 137 12.27 27.36 2.69
CA LYS A 137 13.52 26.91 2.03
C LYS A 137 13.85 25.40 2.05
N SER A 138 13.80 24.75 0.89
CA SER A 138 14.92 24.77 -0.08
C SER A 138 14.64 23.87 -1.29
N ASN A 139 14.53 24.46 -2.48
CA ASN A 139 14.95 23.77 -3.70
C ASN A 139 15.70 24.80 -4.56
N ALA A 140 17.02 24.81 -4.41
CA ALA A 140 17.92 25.55 -5.26
C ALA A 140 17.98 24.82 -6.62
N ALA A 141 17.12 25.23 -7.56
CA ALA A 141 17.27 24.91 -8.96
C ALA A 141 18.09 26.04 -9.61
N LEU A 142 19.40 25.84 -9.71
CA LEU A 142 20.30 26.62 -10.55
C LEU A 142 19.96 26.32 -12.02
N LYS A 143 19.48 27.34 -12.74
CA LYS A 143 19.66 27.47 -14.19
C LYS A 143 21.06 28.03 -14.44
N GLY A 144 21.77 27.44 -15.40
CA GLY A 144 23.05 27.91 -15.91
C GLY A 144 23.66 26.84 -16.79
#